data_AF-A0A1Z8NAK9-F1
#
_entry.id   AF-A0A1Z8NAK9-F1
#
_cell.length_a   1.000
_cell.length_b   1.000
_cell.length_c   1.000
_cell.angle_alpha   90.00
_cell.angle_beta   90.00
_cell.angle_gamma   90.00
#
_symmetry.space_group_name_H-M   'P 1'
#
loop_
_entity.id
_entity.type
_entity.pdbx_description
1 polymer ?
#
loop_
_entity_poly.entity_id
_entity_poly.type
_entity_poly.pdbx_seq_one_letter_code
_entity_poly.pdbx_strand_id
1 'polypeptide(L)'
;MVFNKITEYRFPFWIAVFSFLLISIPFSVMVLENLPLAKVLGAMLVILLLVALRFWFSVARNRNNIVPRVVLNKNDLFDLNKDFSSFKSISSEDKDIILNRIGILLSRVKFVDGNNQLLERREAIQTAYIYVCENWTDDFVVNANWIFSLSKGDPVNKAEIKFTLLIDSFDQKKALSIPVKS
;
A
#
# COMPACT_ATOMS: atom_id res chain seq x y z
N MET A 1 12.59 10.16 31.79
CA MET A 1 11.64 10.89 30.91
C MET A 1 12.34 11.47 29.67
N VAL A 2 13.24 10.74 29.01
CA VAL A 2 14.05 11.28 27.86
C VAL A 2 13.91 10.44 26.58
N PHE A 3 13.18 9.32 26.60
CA PHE A 3 13.08 8.41 25.45
C PHE A 3 11.76 8.47 24.67
N ASN A 4 10.89 9.45 24.94
CA ASN A 4 9.56 9.55 24.30
C ASN A 4 9.50 10.68 23.26
N LYS A 5 10.41 10.68 22.27
CA LYS A 5 10.19 11.33 20.95
C LYS A 5 11.37 11.05 20.01
N ILE A 6 11.43 9.85 19.41
CA ILE A 6 12.34 9.63 18.27
C ILE A 6 11.51 9.18 17.07
N THR A 7 10.56 10.04 16.67
CA THR A 7 9.77 9.90 15.44
C THR A 7 10.38 10.64 14.25
N GLU A 8 11.55 11.29 14.44
CA GLU A 8 12.22 12.04 13.40
C GLU A 8 13.49 11.33 12.91
N TYR A 9 13.63 11.29 11.60
CA TYR A 9 14.74 10.72 10.85
C TYR A 9 16.05 11.39 11.28
N ARG A 10 16.80 10.79 12.22
CA ARG A 10 18.09 11.30 12.73
C ARG A 10 19.25 11.07 11.75
N PHE A 11 19.02 11.33 10.47
CA PHE A 11 20.03 11.20 9.43
C PHE A 11 21.28 12.06 9.69
N PRO A 12 21.15 13.34 10.13
CA PRO A 12 22.33 14.15 10.46
C PRO A 12 23.21 13.56 11.57
N PHE A 13 22.59 12.86 12.53
CA PHE A 13 23.33 12.22 13.63
C PHE A 13 24.23 11.08 13.14
N TRP A 14 23.68 10.18 12.30
CA TRP A 14 24.46 9.08 11.72
C TRP A 14 25.58 9.60 10.81
N ILE A 15 25.30 10.63 10.00
CA ILE A 15 26.33 11.28 9.17
C ILE A 15 27.45 11.86 10.03
N ALA A 16 27.14 12.58 11.12
CA ALA A 16 28.14 13.12 12.02
C ALA A 16 29.03 12.03 12.64
N VAL A 17 28.42 10.92 13.08
CA VAL A 17 29.15 9.75 13.62
C VAL A 17 30.06 9.16 12.54
N PHE A 18 29.56 8.93 11.32
CA PHE A 18 30.39 8.38 10.24
C PHE A 18 31.51 9.32 9.83
N SER A 19 31.25 10.62 9.70
CA SER A 19 32.27 11.61 9.39
C SER A 19 33.37 11.65 10.46
N PHE A 20 33.00 11.57 11.74
CA PHE A 20 33.97 11.51 12.84
C PHE A 20 34.83 10.25 12.76
N LEU A 21 34.24 9.07 12.56
CA LEU A 21 35.00 7.82 12.41
C LEU A 21 35.92 7.87 11.18
N LEU A 22 35.44 8.41 10.05
CA LEU A 22 36.21 8.49 8.80
C LEU A 22 37.44 9.39 8.93
N ILE A 23 37.34 10.49 9.69
CA ILE A 23 38.46 11.39 10.01
C ILE A 23 39.40 10.77 11.06
N SER A 24 38.84 10.02 12.02
CA SER A 24 39.62 9.39 13.08
C SER A 24 40.54 8.28 12.57
N ILE A 25 40.19 7.62 11.46
CA ILE A 25 41.04 6.57 10.84
C ILE A 25 42.40 7.14 10.38
N PRO A 26 42.48 8.12 9.47
CA PRO A 26 43.76 8.70 9.05
C PRO A 26 44.48 9.41 10.21
N PHE A 27 43.74 10.04 11.13
CA PHE A 27 44.34 10.61 12.34
C PHE A 27 45.06 9.55 13.20
N SER A 28 44.44 8.37 13.38
CA SER A 28 45.05 7.25 14.10
C SER A 28 46.30 6.71 13.42
N VAL A 29 46.37 6.75 12.08
CA VAL A 29 47.53 6.27 11.33
C VAL A 29 48.64 7.32 11.28
N MET A 30 48.32 8.58 10.99
CA MET A 30 49.29 9.63 10.69
C MET A 30 49.79 10.38 11.92
N VAL A 31 48.95 10.55 12.96
CA VAL A 31 49.31 11.34 14.16
C VAL A 31 49.69 10.45 15.33
N LEU A 32 48.96 9.35 15.52
CA LEU A 32 49.16 8.43 16.63
C LEU A 32 50.05 7.23 16.28
N GLU A 33 50.41 7.05 15.00
CA GLU A 33 51.18 5.91 14.45
C GLU A 33 50.61 4.53 14.87
N ASN A 34 49.32 4.48 15.20
CA ASN A 34 48.67 3.32 15.80
C ASN A 34 47.79 2.61 14.77
N LEU A 35 48.41 1.70 14.02
CA LEU A 35 47.75 0.84 13.05
C LEU A 35 46.64 -0.06 13.63
N PRO A 36 46.80 -0.73 14.79
CA PRO A 36 45.73 -1.56 15.32
C PRO A 36 44.48 -0.75 15.69
N LEU A 37 44.64 0.46 16.24
CA LEU A 37 43.52 1.35 16.53
C LEU A 37 42.75 1.74 15.24
N ALA A 38 43.46 2.04 14.16
CA ALA A 38 42.85 2.35 12.86
C ALA A 38 42.02 1.17 12.32
N LYS A 39 42.49 -0.06 12.49
CA LYS A 39 41.74 -1.27 12.09
C LYS A 39 40.45 -1.44 12.89
N VAL A 40 40.49 -1.18 14.20
CA VAL A 40 39.31 -1.24 15.06
C VAL A 40 38.29 -0.18 14.66
N LEU A 41 38.73 1.07 14.43
CA LEU A 41 37.86 2.16 13.97
C LEU A 41 37.22 1.84 12.60
N GLY A 42 38.01 1.29 11.67
CA GLY A 42 37.50 0.85 10.38
C GLY A 42 36.45 -0.27 10.49
N ALA A 43 36.71 -1.28 11.33
CA ALA A 43 35.74 -2.35 11.57
C ALA A 43 34.45 -1.82 12.23
N MET A 44 34.59 -0.92 13.20
CA MET A 44 33.46 -0.27 13.88
C MET A 44 32.61 0.55 12.91
N LEU A 45 33.24 1.26 11.96
CA LEU A 45 32.54 2.01 10.92
C LEU A 45 31.68 1.08 10.04
N VAL A 46 32.21 -0.05 9.60
CA VAL A 46 31.45 -1.03 8.78
C VAL A 46 30.25 -1.56 9.56
N ILE A 47 30.44 -1.96 10.82
CA ILE A 47 29.36 -2.47 11.67
C ILE A 47 28.25 -1.42 11.86
N LEU A 48 28.62 -0.19 12.20
CA LEU A 48 27.67 0.90 12.39
C LEU A 48 26.92 1.23 11.10
N LEU A 49 27.58 1.15 9.94
CA LEU A 49 26.96 1.37 8.64
C LEU A 49 25.91 0.31 8.33
N LEU A 50 26.17 -0.97 8.62
CA LEU A 50 25.20 -2.05 8.47
C LEU A 50 23.97 -1.85 9.38
N VAL A 51 24.19 -1.41 10.62
CA VAL A 51 23.11 -1.10 11.57
C VAL A 51 22.27 0.08 11.09
N ALA A 52 22.92 1.16 10.65
CA ALA A 52 22.24 2.34 10.11
C ALA A 52 21.40 1.99 8.88
N LEU A 53 21.94 1.19 7.95
CA LEU A 53 21.21 0.71 6.77
C LEU A 53 19.97 -0.07 7.16
N ARG A 54 20.05 -1.00 8.13
CA ARG A 54 18.87 -1.73 8.61
C ARG A 54 17.80 -0.78 9.15
N PHE A 55 18.21 0.22 9.92
CA PHE A 55 17.29 1.21 10.45
C PHE A 55 16.65 2.05 9.34
N TRP A 56 17.45 2.52 8.37
CA TRP A 56 16.95 3.27 7.22
C TRP A 56 16.01 2.45 6.35
N PHE A 57 16.27 1.17 6.11
CA PHE A 57 15.33 0.30 5.40
C PHE A 57 14.02 0.11 6.17
N SER A 58 14.07 -0.04 7.50
CA SER A 58 12.87 -0.13 8.32
C SER A 58 12.04 1.16 8.27
N VAL A 59 12.69 2.33 8.42
CA VAL A 59 12.03 3.63 8.34
C VAL A 59 11.50 3.91 6.93
N ALA A 60 12.25 3.57 5.88
CA ALA A 60 11.81 3.73 4.51
C ALA A 60 10.58 2.86 4.22
N ARG A 61 10.59 1.60 4.68
CA ARG A 61 9.44 0.70 4.56
C ARG A 61 8.20 1.26 5.27
N ASN A 62 8.37 1.85 6.45
CA ASN A 62 7.28 2.45 7.21
C ASN A 62 6.79 3.78 6.61
N ARG A 63 7.69 4.61 6.07
CA ARG A 63 7.34 5.89 5.43
C ARG A 63 6.67 5.73 4.09
N ASN A 64 6.92 4.62 3.39
CA ASN A 64 6.42 4.48 2.02
C ASN A 64 4.89 4.33 1.95
N ASN A 65 4.16 4.23 3.08
CA ASN A 65 2.70 4.07 3.11
C ASN A 65 2.19 3.07 2.06
N ILE A 66 3.00 2.06 1.73
CA ILE A 66 2.63 1.02 0.79
C ILE A 66 1.71 0.14 1.60
N VAL A 67 0.42 0.49 1.62
CA VAL A 67 -0.59 -0.40 2.18
C VAL A 67 -0.56 -1.64 1.30
N PRO A 68 -0.15 -2.80 1.85
CA PRO A 68 -0.05 -4.02 1.07
C PRO A 68 -1.44 -4.32 0.49
N ARG A 69 -1.48 -4.74 -0.79
CA ARG A 69 -2.73 -5.14 -1.43
C ARG A 69 -3.40 -6.24 -0.60
N VAL A 70 -4.72 -6.20 -0.51
CA VAL A 70 -5.48 -7.29 0.09
C VAL A 70 -5.46 -8.46 -0.90
N VAL A 71 -4.96 -9.61 -0.46
CA VAL A 71 -5.00 -10.85 -1.26
C VAL A 71 -6.36 -11.51 -1.02
N LEU A 72 -7.11 -11.73 -2.10
CA LEU A 72 -8.40 -12.42 -2.03
C LEU A 72 -8.18 -13.91 -1.73
N ASN A 73 -8.99 -14.45 -0.82
CA ASN A 73 -8.96 -15.86 -0.46
C ASN A 73 -9.76 -16.72 -1.46
N LYS A 74 -9.62 -18.04 -1.40
CA LYS A 74 -10.40 -18.99 -2.22
C LYS A 74 -11.91 -18.80 -2.06
N ASN A 75 -12.38 -18.48 -0.86
CA ASN A 75 -13.80 -18.20 -0.60
C ASN A 75 -14.26 -16.92 -1.32
N ASP A 76 -13.46 -15.85 -1.26
CA ASP A 76 -13.76 -14.59 -1.95
C ASP A 76 -13.82 -14.82 -3.47
N LEU A 77 -12.90 -15.62 -4.01
CA LEU A 77 -12.86 -15.98 -5.42
C LEU A 77 -14.05 -16.86 -5.82
N PHE A 78 -14.50 -17.76 -4.95
CA PHE A 78 -15.71 -18.54 -5.16
C PHE A 78 -16.95 -17.65 -5.21
N ASP A 79 -17.08 -16.72 -4.25
CA ASP A 79 -18.20 -15.77 -4.22
C ASP A 79 -18.20 -14.86 -5.45
N LEU A 80 -17.03 -14.39 -5.90
CA LEU A 80 -16.92 -13.58 -7.12
C LEU A 80 -17.37 -14.35 -8.37
N ASN A 81 -16.97 -15.63 -8.51
CA ASN A 81 -17.41 -16.48 -9.62
C ASN A 81 -18.91 -16.80 -9.58
N LYS A 82 -19.48 -16.93 -8.37
CA LYS A 82 -20.92 -17.18 -8.18
C LYS A 82 -21.74 -15.92 -8.47
N ASP A 83 -21.24 -14.77 -8.03
CA ASP A 83 -21.95 -13.50 -8.16
C ASP A 83 -21.83 -12.92 -9.57
N PHE A 84 -20.70 -13.09 -10.27
CA PHE A 84 -20.50 -12.57 -11.62
C PHE A 84 -20.20 -13.70 -12.60
N SER A 85 -21.22 -14.15 -13.33
CA SER A 85 -21.04 -15.17 -14.39
C SER A 85 -20.07 -14.69 -15.48
N SER A 86 -20.08 -13.39 -15.79
CA SER A 86 -19.15 -12.74 -16.71
C SER A 86 -17.69 -12.90 -16.28
N PHE A 87 -17.39 -12.94 -14.97
CA PHE A 87 -16.04 -13.17 -14.48
C PHE A 87 -15.53 -14.56 -14.86
N LYS A 88 -16.41 -15.57 -14.89
CA LYS A 88 -16.03 -16.95 -15.26
C LYS A 88 -15.51 -17.04 -16.69
N SER A 89 -16.08 -16.27 -17.62
CA SER A 89 -15.71 -16.25 -19.04
C SER A 89 -14.44 -15.45 -19.38
N ILE A 90 -13.87 -14.70 -18.42
CA ILE A 90 -12.67 -13.89 -18.65
C ILE A 90 -11.41 -14.77 -18.74
N SER A 91 -10.40 -14.32 -19.51
CA SER A 91 -9.09 -14.97 -19.61
C SER A 91 -8.38 -15.05 -18.24
N SER A 92 -7.46 -15.98 -18.06
CA SER A 92 -6.69 -16.10 -16.80
C SER A 92 -5.85 -14.85 -16.51
N GLU A 93 -5.28 -14.25 -17.54
CA GLU A 93 -4.45 -13.03 -17.45
C GLU A 93 -5.27 -11.83 -16.98
N ASP A 94 -6.44 -11.62 -17.59
CA ASP A 94 -7.34 -10.51 -17.21
C ASP A 94 -7.94 -10.74 -15.82
N LYS A 95 -8.22 -11.98 -15.43
CA LYS A 95 -8.64 -12.32 -14.06
C LYS A 95 -7.60 -11.91 -13.02
N ASP A 96 -6.33 -12.20 -13.27
CA ASP A 96 -5.24 -11.80 -12.36
C ASP A 96 -5.12 -10.28 -12.26
N ILE A 97 -5.28 -9.56 -13.37
CA ILE A 97 -5.29 -8.09 -13.39
C ILE A 97 -6.46 -7.56 -12.54
N ILE A 98 -7.67 -8.10 -12.73
CA ILE A 98 -8.86 -7.69 -11.98
C ILE A 98 -8.67 -7.95 -10.49
N LEU A 99 -8.21 -9.14 -10.10
CA LEU A 99 -7.97 -9.50 -8.70
C LEU A 99 -6.94 -8.58 -8.06
N ASN A 100 -5.87 -8.22 -8.79
CA ASN A 100 -4.86 -7.29 -8.31
C ASN A 100 -5.44 -5.89 -8.10
N ARG A 101 -6.25 -5.38 -9.04
CA ARG A 101 -6.90 -4.07 -8.94
C ARG A 101 -7.91 -4.02 -7.78
N ILE A 102 -8.71 -5.06 -7.58
CA ILE A 102 -9.60 -5.19 -6.42
C ILE A 102 -8.79 -5.18 -5.13
N GLY A 103 -7.69 -5.94 -5.05
CA GLY A 103 -6.82 -5.97 -3.88
C GLY A 103 -6.21 -4.61 -3.52
N ILE A 104 -5.88 -3.78 -4.53
CA ILE A 104 -5.41 -2.41 -4.34
C ILE A 104 -6.54 -1.49 -3.84
N LEU A 105 -7.75 -1.62 -4.38
CA LEU A 105 -8.91 -0.84 -3.92
C LEU A 105 -9.24 -1.16 -2.47
N LEU A 106 -9.32 -2.44 -2.12
CA LEU A 106 -9.61 -2.90 -0.75
C LEU A 106 -8.58 -2.44 0.27
N SER A 107 -7.32 -2.20 -0.14
CA SER A 107 -6.29 -1.72 0.77
C SER A 107 -6.24 -0.19 0.92
N ARG A 108 -6.72 0.56 -0.09
CA ARG A 108 -6.58 2.03 -0.10
C ARG A 108 -7.89 2.79 0.09
N VAL A 109 -9.01 2.25 -0.35
CA VAL A 109 -10.31 2.94 -0.44
C VAL A 109 -11.18 2.57 0.75
N LYS A 110 -11.99 3.53 1.22
CA LYS A 110 -13.03 3.26 2.23
C LYS A 110 -14.34 2.87 1.54
N PHE A 111 -14.91 1.74 1.96
CA PHE A 111 -16.17 1.21 1.48
C PHE A 111 -17.24 1.45 2.54
N VAL A 112 -18.27 2.23 2.20
CA VAL A 112 -19.34 2.63 3.13
C VAL A 112 -20.73 2.35 2.58
N ASP A 113 -21.69 2.07 3.47
CA ASP A 113 -23.11 2.00 3.15
C ASP A 113 -23.74 3.42 3.19
N GLY A 114 -24.99 3.56 2.75
CA GLY A 114 -25.76 4.82 2.79
C GLY A 114 -25.87 5.47 4.17
N ASN A 115 -25.69 4.68 5.24
CA ASN A 115 -25.64 5.14 6.63
C ASN A 115 -24.22 5.43 7.13
N ASN A 116 -23.23 5.52 6.24
CA ASN A 116 -21.81 5.74 6.53
C ASN A 116 -21.16 4.66 7.42
N GLN A 117 -21.75 3.46 7.43
CA GLN A 117 -21.17 2.28 8.09
C GLN A 117 -20.24 1.54 7.14
N LEU A 118 -19.21 0.86 7.65
CA LEU A 118 -18.29 0.10 6.80
C LEU A 118 -19.02 -1.08 6.15
N LEU A 119 -18.83 -1.26 4.84
CA LEU A 119 -19.42 -2.38 4.09
C LEU A 119 -18.82 -3.71 4.52
N GLU A 120 -19.63 -4.77 4.40
CA GLU A 120 -19.12 -6.12 4.58
C GLU A 120 -18.12 -6.47 3.48
N ARG A 121 -17.19 -7.40 3.78
CA ARG A 121 -16.11 -7.81 2.87
C ARG A 121 -16.64 -8.19 1.48
N ARG A 122 -17.75 -8.94 1.42
CA ARG A 122 -18.35 -9.40 0.16
C ARG A 122 -18.90 -8.24 -0.68
N GLU A 123 -19.62 -7.31 -0.05
CA GLU A 123 -20.18 -6.13 -0.71
C GLU A 123 -19.08 -5.17 -1.20
N ALA A 124 -18.01 -5.02 -0.41
CA ALA A 124 -16.83 -4.25 -0.81
C ALA A 124 -16.14 -4.85 -2.03
N ILE A 125 -16.00 -6.19 -2.09
CA ILE A 125 -15.44 -6.89 -3.25
C ILE A 125 -16.32 -6.71 -4.49
N GLN A 126 -17.64 -6.84 -4.35
CA GLN A 126 -18.58 -6.65 -5.46
C GLN A 126 -18.53 -5.21 -6.01
N THR A 127 -18.52 -4.22 -5.12
CA THR A 127 -18.42 -2.81 -5.49
C THR A 127 -17.08 -2.50 -6.17
N ALA A 128 -15.98 -3.06 -5.65
CA ALA A 128 -14.66 -2.92 -6.26
C ALA A 128 -14.58 -3.56 -7.64
N TYR A 129 -15.16 -4.76 -7.82
CA TYR A 129 -15.20 -5.45 -9.11
C TYR A 129 -15.92 -4.61 -10.18
N ILE A 130 -17.10 -4.08 -9.86
CA ILE A 130 -17.87 -3.25 -10.81
C ILE A 130 -17.08 -1.99 -11.16
N TYR A 131 -16.47 -1.31 -10.19
CA TYR A 131 -15.63 -0.15 -10.46
C TYR A 131 -14.46 -0.49 -11.42
N VAL A 132 -13.78 -1.62 -11.22
CA VAL A 132 -12.67 -2.06 -12.06
C VAL A 132 -13.14 -2.38 -13.49
N CYS A 133 -14.31 -2.99 -13.64
CA CYS A 133 -14.89 -3.27 -14.96
C CYS A 133 -15.30 -1.98 -15.69
N GLU A 134 -15.90 -1.02 -14.99
CA GLU A 134 -16.33 0.26 -15.57
C GLU A 134 -15.15 1.20 -15.90
N ASN A 135 -14.07 1.13 -15.12
CA ASN A 135 -12.89 1.99 -15.26
C ASN A 135 -11.68 1.17 -15.71
N TRP A 136 -11.84 0.41 -16.79
CA TRP A 136 -10.74 -0.34 -17.37
C TRP A 136 -9.78 0.61 -18.09
N THR A 137 -8.69 0.97 -17.43
CA THR A 137 -7.59 1.78 -18.00
C THR A 137 -6.26 1.07 -17.82
N ASP A 138 -5.26 1.41 -18.65
CA ASP A 138 -3.88 0.92 -18.45
C ASP A 138 -3.23 1.55 -17.21
N ASP A 139 -3.50 2.84 -16.97
CA ASP A 139 -3.04 3.57 -15.79
C ASP A 139 -4.05 3.48 -14.64
N PHE A 140 -3.93 2.44 -13.81
CA PHE A 140 -4.78 2.26 -12.63
C PHE A 140 -4.22 2.97 -11.40
N VAL A 141 -4.58 4.24 -11.22
CA VAL A 141 -4.21 5.05 -10.04
C VAL A 141 -5.35 5.00 -9.02
N VAL A 142 -5.03 4.75 -7.74
CA VAL A 142 -6.00 4.75 -6.63
C VAL A 142 -5.49 5.63 -5.49
N ASN A 143 -6.30 6.61 -5.08
CA ASN A 143 -6.01 7.48 -3.95
C ASN A 143 -6.69 7.00 -2.66
N ALA A 144 -6.02 7.18 -1.53
CA ALA A 144 -6.51 6.75 -0.23
C ALA A 144 -7.71 7.55 0.30
N ASN A 145 -7.96 8.73 -0.28
CA ASN A 145 -9.08 9.61 0.11
C ASN A 145 -10.39 9.23 -0.59
N TRP A 146 -10.39 8.21 -1.46
CA TRP A 146 -11.61 7.81 -2.15
C TRP A 146 -12.54 7.06 -1.20
N ILE A 147 -13.81 7.42 -1.29
CA ILE A 147 -14.91 6.77 -0.58
C ILE A 147 -15.84 6.18 -1.65
N PHE A 148 -16.07 4.87 -1.54
CA PHE A 148 -16.99 4.12 -2.39
C PHE A 148 -18.24 3.82 -1.56
N SER A 149 -19.40 4.22 -2.06
CA SER A 149 -20.67 3.98 -1.39
C SER A 149 -21.52 2.96 -2.14
N LEU A 150 -22.10 2.02 -1.39
CA LEU A 150 -23.16 1.13 -1.86
C LEU A 150 -24.41 1.50 -1.07
N SER A 151 -25.51 1.89 -1.72
CA SER A 151 -26.72 2.29 -0.98
C SER A 151 -28.01 2.09 -1.76
N LYS A 152 -29.14 1.99 -1.05
CA LYS A 152 -30.49 1.84 -1.62
C LYS A 152 -31.12 3.18 -2.02
N GLY A 153 -30.45 4.30 -1.76
CA GLY A 153 -30.96 5.65 -2.02
C GLY A 153 -29.80 6.62 -2.27
N ASP A 154 -30.09 7.89 -2.46
CA ASP A 154 -29.04 8.88 -2.65
C ASP A 154 -28.16 9.01 -1.39
N PRO A 155 -26.81 8.97 -1.52
CA PRO A 155 -25.94 9.06 -0.36
C PRO A 155 -26.04 10.44 0.30
N VAL A 156 -26.02 10.45 1.64
CA VAL A 156 -26.23 11.66 2.45
C VAL A 156 -25.16 12.75 2.20
N ASN A 157 -23.97 12.38 1.70
CA ASN A 157 -22.87 13.30 1.37
C ASN A 157 -22.26 13.01 -0.01
N LYS A 158 -22.86 13.51 -1.08
CA LYS A 158 -22.35 13.36 -2.47
C LYS A 158 -20.97 13.99 -2.72
N ALA A 159 -20.53 14.96 -1.89
CA ALA A 159 -19.32 15.75 -2.15
C ALA A 159 -17.99 15.01 -1.90
N GLU A 160 -17.98 13.93 -1.12
CA GLU A 160 -16.75 13.18 -0.77
C GLU A 160 -16.66 11.80 -1.45
N ILE A 161 -17.71 11.40 -2.17
CA ILE A 161 -17.86 10.05 -2.71
C ILE A 161 -17.38 10.03 -4.16
N LYS A 162 -16.36 9.23 -4.44
CA LYS A 162 -15.85 9.09 -5.81
C LYS A 162 -16.70 8.13 -6.65
N PHE A 163 -17.24 7.09 -6.03
CA PHE A 163 -18.05 6.08 -6.71
C PHE A 163 -19.26 5.73 -5.87
N THR A 164 -20.44 5.84 -6.48
CA THR A 164 -21.70 5.45 -5.86
C THR A 164 -22.31 4.35 -6.69
N LEU A 165 -22.63 3.24 -6.03
CA LEU A 165 -23.37 2.17 -6.62
C LEU A 165 -24.73 2.06 -5.94
N LEU A 166 -25.80 2.26 -6.73
CA LEU A 166 -27.17 2.11 -6.25
C LEU A 166 -27.56 0.65 -6.36
N ILE A 167 -28.15 0.10 -5.29
CA ILE A 167 -28.56 -1.30 -5.23
C ILE A 167 -29.57 -1.66 -6.34
N ASP A 168 -30.45 -0.72 -6.72
CA ASP A 168 -31.41 -0.94 -7.82
C ASP A 168 -30.72 -1.06 -9.20
N SER A 169 -29.52 -0.47 -9.34
CA SER A 169 -28.68 -0.60 -10.53
C SER A 169 -27.68 -1.76 -10.44
N PHE A 170 -27.50 -2.34 -9.25
CA PHE A 170 -26.53 -3.40 -9.01
C PHE A 170 -26.87 -4.65 -9.80
N ASP A 171 -28.12 -5.10 -9.78
CA ASP A 171 -28.54 -6.31 -10.49
C ASP A 171 -28.43 -6.15 -12.02
N GLN A 172 -28.65 -4.95 -12.55
CA GLN A 172 -28.44 -4.64 -13.96
C GLN A 172 -26.95 -4.61 -14.33
N LYS A 173 -26.12 -3.96 -13.50
CA LYS A 173 -24.66 -3.87 -13.73
C LYS A 173 -23.94 -5.20 -13.53
N LYS A 174 -24.43 -6.05 -12.63
CA LYS A 174 -23.94 -7.41 -12.37
C LYS A 174 -24.03 -8.31 -13.61
N ALA A 175 -25.05 -8.11 -14.45
CA ALA A 175 -25.21 -8.83 -15.71
C ALA A 175 -24.33 -8.28 -16.86
N LEU A 176 -23.99 -6.99 -16.83
CA LEU A 176 -23.28 -6.27 -17.91
C LEU A 176 -21.78 -6.06 -17.67
N SER A 177 -21.27 -6.33 -16.47
CA SER A 177 -19.87 -6.09 -16.09
C SER A 177 -18.91 -7.08 -16.79
N ILE A 178 -18.57 -6.75 -18.03
CA ILE A 178 -17.47 -7.32 -18.80
C ILE A 178 -16.43 -6.21 -18.91
N PRO A 179 -15.12 -6.48 -18.68
CA PRO A 179 -14.09 -5.48 -18.96
C PRO A 179 -14.14 -5.14 -20.46
N VAL A 180 -14.58 -3.93 -20.78
CA VAL A 180 -14.54 -3.42 -22.15
C VAL A 180 -13.11 -2.97 -22.39
N LYS A 181 -12.31 -3.82 -23.03
CA LYS A 181 -10.98 -3.42 -23.53
C LYS A 181 -11.20 -2.38 -24.61
N SER A 182 -10.81 -1.12 -24.35
CA SER A 182 -10.73 -0.07 -25.37
C SER A 182 -9.52 -0.30 -26.26
#